data_AF-C6RHI6-F1
#
_entry.id   AF-C6RHI6-F1
#
_cell.length_a   1.000
_cell.length_b   1.000
_cell.length_c   1.000
_cell.angle_alpha   90.00
_cell.angle_beta   90.00
_cell.angle_gamma   90.00
#
_symmetry.space_group_name_H-M   'P 1'
#
loop_
_entity.id
_entity.type
_entity.pdbx_description
1 polymer ?
#
loop_
_entity_poly.entity_id
_entity_poly.type
_entity_poly.pdbx_seq_one_letter_code
_entity_poly.pdbx_strand_id
1 'polypeptide(L)' 'MENTNRNVFGLHGVTGLLIATGLLLAILAALTYYAIKLQQEVAQKPYTLNASELKMKSADNAKQVRVKE' A
#
# COMPACT_ATOMS: atom_id res chain seq x y z
N MET A 1 10.89 50.18 10.04
CA MET A 1 11.24 49.10 9.09
C MET A 1 10.01 48.24 8.88
N GLU A 2 9.52 48.16 7.66
CA GLU A 2 8.43 47.27 7.27
C GLU A 2 8.97 45.84 7.18
N ASN A 3 8.27 44.84 7.70
CA ASN A 3 8.70 43.45 7.62
C ASN A 3 8.31 42.83 6.27
N THR A 4 9.25 42.87 5.32
CA THR A 4 9.06 42.40 3.93
C THR A 4 9.09 40.87 3.78
N ASN A 5 9.22 40.09 4.86
CA ASN A 5 9.34 38.62 4.81
C ASN A 5 8.12 37.89 5.41
N ARG A 6 6.95 37.91 4.73
CA ARG A 6 5.80 37.07 5.14
C ARG A 6 5.68 35.83 4.24
N ASN A 7 5.83 34.61 4.81
CA ASN A 7 5.95 33.31 4.11
C ASN A 7 5.15 32.09 4.77
N VAL A 8 3.82 31.97 4.57
CA VAL A 8 2.91 30.78 4.52
C VAL A 8 2.99 29.89 3.22
N PHE A 9 4.13 29.22 2.87
CA PHE A 9 4.44 28.39 1.64
C PHE A 9 5.03 28.98 0.30
N GLY A 10 5.81 30.07 0.28
CA GLY A 10 6.18 30.90 -0.90
C GLY A 10 5.02 31.70 -1.52
N LEU A 11 4.86 32.98 -1.20
CA LEU A 11 3.56 33.50 -0.77
C LEU A 11 3.06 34.69 -1.57
N HIS A 12 1.78 35.02 -1.55
CA HIS A 12 1.34 36.03 -0.55
C HIS A 12 0.52 35.44 0.61
N GLY A 13 0.45 34.11 0.65
CA GLY A 13 -0.18 33.38 1.72
C GLY A 13 -0.30 31.91 1.38
N VAL A 14 -1.41 31.41 1.89
CA VAL A 14 -2.21 30.27 1.48
C VAL A 14 -2.04 29.79 0.03
N THR A 15 -1.78 30.65 -0.97
CA THR A 15 -1.56 30.19 -2.35
C THR A 15 -0.44 29.16 -2.47
N GLY A 16 0.70 29.40 -1.82
CA GLY A 16 1.79 28.44 -1.82
C GLY A 16 1.40 27.13 -1.12
N LEU A 17 0.52 27.23 -0.12
CA LEU A 17 0.04 26.11 0.69
C LEU A 17 -0.77 25.18 -0.20
N LEU A 18 -1.72 25.76 -0.93
CA LEU A 18 -2.59 25.02 -1.82
C LEU A 18 -1.80 24.30 -2.91
N ILE A 19 -0.75 24.94 -3.45
CA ILE A 19 0.13 24.30 -4.43
C ILE A 19 0.87 23.13 -3.79
N ALA A 20 1.53 23.33 -2.65
CA ALA A 20 2.27 22.29 -1.96
C ALA A 20 1.37 21.11 -1.58
N THR A 21 0.19 21.38 -1.02
CA THR A 21 -0.79 20.35 -0.67
C THR A 21 -1.34 19.64 -1.90
N GLY A 22 -1.63 20.36 -2.98
CA GLY A 22 -2.09 19.77 -4.24
C GLY A 22 -1.06 18.80 -4.83
N LEU A 23 0.23 19.17 -4.79
CA LEU A 23 1.32 18.31 -5.25
C LEU A 23 1.46 17.05 -4.37
N LEU A 24 1.38 17.20 -3.05
CA LEU A 24 1.42 16.07 -2.12
C LEU A 24 0.23 15.12 -2.33
N LEU A 25 -0.97 15.65 -2.54
CA LEU A 25 -2.17 14.86 -2.83
C LEU A 25 -2.08 14.17 -4.19
N ALA A 26 -1.51 14.82 -5.21
CA ALA A 26 -1.30 14.21 -6.52
C ALA A 26 -0.34 13.01 -6.42
N ILE A 27 0.77 13.17 -5.71
CA ILE A 27 1.73 12.09 -5.44
C ILE A 27 1.03 10.97 -4.67
N LEU A 28 0.30 11.31 -3.59
CA LEU A 28 -0.43 10.33 -2.78
C LEU A 28 -1.45 9.54 -3.61
N ALA A 29 -2.25 10.22 -4.44
CA ALA A 29 -3.26 9.58 -5.29
C ALA A 29 -2.61 8.65 -6.32
N ALA A 30 -1.53 9.07 -6.97
CA ALA A 30 -0.80 8.25 -7.92
C ALA A 30 -0.22 6.98 -7.26
N LEU A 31 0.48 7.14 -6.13
CA LEU A 31 1.05 6.01 -5.40
C LEU A 31 -0.03 5.06 -4.89
N THR A 32 -1.15 5.58 -4.38
CA THR A 32 -2.28 4.78 -3.90
C THR A 32 -2.92 3.99 -5.05
N TYR A 33 -3.11 4.61 -6.22
CA TYR A 33 -3.63 3.93 -7.40
C TYR A 33 -2.74 2.75 -7.82
N TYR A 34 -1.42 2.95 -7.90
CA TYR A 34 -0.49 1.89 -8.23
C TYR A 34 -0.47 0.77 -7.17
N ALA A 35 -0.51 1.14 -5.88
CA ALA A 35 -0.56 0.17 -4.80
C ALA A 35 -1.81 -0.72 -4.88
N ILE A 36 -2.99 -0.12 -5.10
CA ILE A 36 -4.24 -0.87 -5.25
C ILE A 36 -4.18 -1.78 -6.48
N LYS A 37 -3.65 -1.30 -7.61
CA LYS A 37 -3.49 -2.13 -8.82
C LYS A 37 -2.59 -3.34 -8.58
N LEU A 38 -1.45 -3.14 -7.94
CA LEU A 38 -0.53 -4.22 -7.59
C LEU A 38 -1.17 -5.21 -6.59
N GLN A 39 -1.88 -4.70 -5.58
CA GLN A 39 -2.60 -5.55 -4.64
C GLN A 39 -3.69 -6.39 -5.33
N GLN A 40 -4.45 -5.80 -6.26
CA GLN A 40 -5.43 -6.53 -7.07
C GLN A 40 -4.78 -7.61 -7.94
N GLU A 41 -3.62 -7.33 -8.53
CA GLU A 41 -2.89 -8.30 -9.36
C GLU A 41 -2.37 -9.47 -8.52
N VAL A 42 -1.80 -9.19 -7.35
CA VAL A 42 -1.28 -10.23 -6.45
C VAL A 42 -2.40 -11.04 -5.81
N ALA A 43 -3.52 -10.41 -5.43
CA ALA A 43 -4.67 -11.11 -4.87
C ALA A 43 -5.30 -12.12 -5.84
N GLN A 44 -5.16 -11.88 -7.15
CA GLN A 44 -5.63 -12.79 -8.20
C GLN A 44 -4.65 -13.91 -8.53
N LYS A 45 -3.45 -13.91 -7.94
CA LYS A 45 -2.43 -14.95 -8.13
C LYS A 45 -2.48 -15.91 -6.94
N PRO A 46 -3.22 -17.02 -7.04
CA PRO A 46 -3.21 -18.03 -5.98
C PRO A 46 -1.80 -18.59 -5.82
N TYR A 47 -1.39 -18.84 -4.58
CA TYR A 47 -0.14 -19.57 -4.32
C TYR A 47 -0.23 -20.96 -4.94
N THR A 48 0.68 -21.27 -5.86
CA THR A 48 0.80 -22.61 -6.43
C THR A 48 1.55 -23.48 -5.43
N LEU A 49 0.85 -24.42 -4.80
CA LEU A 49 1.46 -25.39 -3.91
C LEU A 49 2.00 -26.55 -4.74
N ASN A 50 3.32 -26.75 -4.75
CA ASN A 50 3.88 -27.97 -5.33
C ASN A 50 3.68 -29.13 -4.34
N ALA A 51 2.59 -29.88 -4.51
CA ALA A 51 2.24 -30.97 -3.63
C ALA A 51 3.32 -32.08 -3.57
N SER A 52 4.10 -32.23 -4.64
CA SER A 52 5.20 -33.20 -4.70
C SER A 52 6.41 -32.82 -3.83
N GLU A 53 6.54 -31.53 -3.47
CA GLU A 53 7.61 -31.04 -2.58
C GLU A 53 7.20 -31.00 -1.10
N LEU A 54 5.90 -31.22 -0.81
CA LEU A 54 5.41 -31.26 0.57
C LEU A 54 5.96 -32.48 1.30
N LYS A 55 6.94 -32.27 2.18
CA LYS A 55 7.41 -33.31 3.09
C LYS A 55 6.45 -33.43 4.26
N MET A 56 5.79 -34.59 4.38
CA MET A 56 5.02 -34.93 5.57
C MET A 56 5.99 -35.13 6.75
N LYS A 57 5.99 -34.20 7.71
CA LYS A 57 6.90 -34.22 8.87
C LYS A 57 6.60 -35.38 9.84
N SER A 58 5.35 -35.82 9.94
CA SER A 58 4.93 -36.92 10.80
C SER A 58 3.60 -37.51 10.33
N ALA A 59 3.44 -38.83 10.47
CA ALA A 59 2.17 -39.52 10.23
C ALA A 59 1.06 -39.05 11.19
N ASP A 60 1.40 -38.56 12.38
CA ASP A 60 0.42 -38.06 13.35
C ASP A 60 -0.29 -36.77 12.90
N ASN A 61 0.27 -36.03 11.94
CA ASN A 61 -0.34 -34.81 11.41
C ASN A 61 -1.70 -35.09 10.73
N ALA A 62 -1.93 -36.31 10.24
CA ALA A 62 -3.21 -36.72 9.67
C ALA A 62 -4.36 -36.62 10.68
N LYS A 63 -4.07 -36.73 11.99
CA LYS A 63 -5.06 -36.61 13.08
C LYS A 63 -5.52 -35.16 13.32
N GLN A 64 -4.83 -34.16 12.75
CA GLN A 64 -5.14 -32.74 12.97
C GLN A 64 -5.99 -32.11 11.85
N VAL A 65 -6.26 -32.84 10.75
CA VAL A 65 -7.13 -32.35 9.69
C VAL A 65 -8.58 -32.47 10.15
N ARG A 66 -9.23 -31.35 10.45
CA ARG A 66 -10.67 -31.30 10.69
C ARG A 66 -11.38 -31.06 9.36
N VAL A 67 -11.95 -32.13 8.78
CA VAL A 67 -12.88 -32.00 7.66
C VAL A 67 -14.16 -31.39 8.24
N LYS A 68 -14.52 -30.17 7.81
CA LYS A 68 -15.86 -29.63 8.06
C LYS A 68 -16.81 -30.34 7.08
N GLU A 69 -17.75 -31.11 7.62
CA GLU A 69 -18.94 -31.56 6.90
C GLU A 69 -19.88 -30.39 6.57
#